data_AF-A0A381UV15-F1
#
_entry.id   AF-A0A381UV15-F1
#
_cell.length_a   1.000
_cell.length_b   1.000
_cell.length_c   1.000
_cell.angle_alpha   90.00
_cell.angle_beta   90.00
_cell.angle_gamma   90.00
#
_symmetry.space_group_name_H-M   'P 1'
#
loop_
_entity.id
_entity.type
_entity.pdbx_description
1 polymer ?
#
loop_
_entity_poly.entity_id
_entity_poly.type
_entity_poly.pdbx_seq_one_letter_code
_entity_poly.pdbx_strand_id
1 'polypeptide(L)' 'GADAVMAGRLYLYALGAVGEPGVDHVLSLMRSGMERTMALVGAATVGDLGPELVDLGG' A
#
# COMPACT_ATOMS: atom_id res chain seq x y z
N GLY A 1 -13.21 2.12 1.25
CA GLY A 1 -14.26 1.06 1.33
C GLY A 1 -13.90 0.02 2.36
N ALA A 2 -12.81 -0.73 2.18
CA ALA A 2 -12.23 -1.55 3.24
C ALA A 2 -11.47 -0.69 4.28
N ASP A 3 -11.47 -1.10 5.54
CA ASP A 3 -10.73 -0.44 6.62
C ASP A 3 -9.22 -0.79 6.62
N ALA A 4 -8.86 -1.97 6.10
CA ALA A 4 -7.49 -2.44 5.97
C ALA A 4 -7.37 -3.53 4.90
N VAL A 5 -6.14 -3.75 4.41
CA VAL A 5 -5.78 -4.85 3.49
C VAL A 5 -4.48 -5.51 3.93
N MET A 6 -4.34 -6.82 3.64
CA MET A 6 -3.20 -7.63 4.06
C MET A 6 -2.45 -8.19 2.84
N ALA A 7 -1.11 -8.21 2.90
CA ALA A 7 -0.25 -8.76 1.85
C ALA A 7 0.66 -9.87 2.40
N GLY A 8 0.15 -11.11 2.48
CA GLY A 8 0.87 -12.24 3.11
C GLY A 8 2.13 -12.69 2.37
N ARG A 9 2.00 -13.03 1.07
CA ARG A 9 3.16 -13.53 0.28
C ARG A 9 4.29 -12.52 0.17
N LEU A 10 3.96 -11.23 0.13
CA LEU A 10 4.95 -10.15 0.07
C LEU A 10 5.93 -10.25 1.25
N TYR A 11 5.41 -10.34 2.47
CA TYR A 11 6.20 -10.52 3.69
C TYR A 11 7.03 -11.80 3.63
N LEU A 12 6.43 -12.93 3.22
CA LEU A 12 7.11 -14.21 3.16
C LEU A 12 8.26 -14.24 2.14
N TYR A 13 8.08 -13.60 0.99
CA TYR A 13 9.12 -13.50 -0.03
C TYR A 13 10.29 -12.62 0.42
N ALA A 14 9.99 -11.48 1.05
CA ALA A 14 11.01 -10.61 1.60
C ALA A 14 11.81 -11.30 2.72
N LEU A 15 11.10 -11.99 3.62
CA LEU A 15 11.69 -12.78 4.69
C LEU A 15 12.57 -13.92 4.14
N GLY A 16 12.10 -14.64 3.13
CA GLY A 16 12.85 -15.74 2.51
C GLY A 16 14.09 -15.28 1.74
N ALA A 17 14.08 -14.06 1.18
CA ALA A 17 15.17 -13.55 0.37
C ALA A 17 16.31 -12.96 1.22
N VAL A 18 15.99 -12.12 2.20
CA VAL A 18 17.00 -11.33 2.95
C VAL A 18 16.71 -11.32 4.47
N GLY A 19 15.74 -12.08 4.95
CA GLY A 19 15.35 -12.07 6.36
C GLY A 19 14.62 -10.78 6.76
N GLU A 20 14.72 -10.44 8.04
CA GLU A 20 14.12 -9.23 8.63
C GLU A 20 14.46 -7.94 7.87
N PRO A 21 15.71 -7.67 7.44
CA PRO A 21 16.02 -6.47 6.66
C PRO A 21 15.22 -6.36 5.35
N GLY A 22 14.90 -7.49 4.71
CA GLY A 22 14.07 -7.52 3.52
C GLY A 22 12.62 -7.15 3.84
N VAL A 23 12.11 -7.64 4.96
CA VAL A 23 10.77 -7.30 5.46
C VAL A 23 10.67 -5.80 5.75
N ASP A 24 11.63 -5.23 6.47
CA ASP A 24 11.65 -3.79 6.76
C ASP A 24 11.66 -2.96 5.49
N HIS A 25 12.48 -3.37 4.51
CA HIS A 25 12.55 -2.70 3.22
C HIS A 25 11.20 -2.71 2.49
N VAL A 26 10.52 -3.87 2.42
CA VAL A 26 9.26 -3.97 1.69
C VAL A 26 8.11 -3.23 2.38
N LEU A 27 8.10 -3.21 3.72
CA LEU A 27 7.12 -2.43 4.49
C LEU A 27 7.32 -0.92 4.29
N SER A 28 8.57 -0.45 4.29
CA SER A 28 8.91 0.95 3.98
C SER A 28 8.54 1.33 2.54
N LEU A 29 8.78 0.43 1.59
CA LEU A 29 8.38 0.62 0.20
C LEU A 29 6.85 0.73 0.05
N MET A 30 6.10 -0.16 0.70
CA MET A 30 4.64 -0.12 0.70
C MET A 30 4.09 1.18 1.29
N ARG A 31 4.61 1.58 2.46
CA ARG A 31 4.20 2.83 3.12
C ARG A 31 4.46 4.05 2.22
N SER A 32 5.70 4.19 1.74
CA SER A 32 6.07 5.34 0.94
C SER A 32 5.37 5.35 -0.43
N GLY A 33 5.08 4.18 -0.99
CA GLY A 33 4.25 4.01 -2.19
C GLY A 33 2.82 4.51 -1.96
N MET A 34 2.17 4.09 -0.87
CA MET A 34 0.84 4.61 -0.52
C MET A 34 0.84 6.13 -0.33
N GLU A 35 1.77 6.66 0.46
CA GLU A 35 1.87 8.12 0.71
C GLU A 35 2.05 8.91 -0.59
N ARG A 36 2.89 8.43 -1.52
CA ARG A 36 3.04 9.04 -2.85
C ARG A 36 1.77 8.97 -3.67
N THR A 37 1.13 7.80 -3.75
CA THR A 37 -0.10 7.63 -4.53
C THR A 37 -1.21 8.52 -3.99
N MET A 38 -1.39 8.58 -2.67
CA MET A 38 -2.35 9.48 -2.01
C MET A 38 -2.10 10.94 -2.39
N ALA A 39 -0.84 11.39 -2.36
CA ALA A 39 -0.50 12.75 -2.79
C ALA A 39 -0.82 13.00 -4.27
N LEU A 40 -0.59 12.02 -5.15
CA LEU A 40 -0.87 12.16 -6.59
C LEU A 40 -2.36 12.23 -6.90
N VAL A 41 -3.20 11.53 -6.14
CA VAL A 41 -4.66 11.53 -6.32
C VAL A 41 -5.36 12.62 -5.48
N GLY A 42 -4.61 13.45 -4.75
CA GLY A 42 -5.17 14.56 -3.96
C GLY A 42 -5.82 14.14 -2.64
N ALA A 43 -5.48 12.97 -2.10
CA ALA A 43 -5.96 12.48 -0.81
C ALA A 43 -4.95 12.81 0.30
N ALA A 44 -5.34 13.61 1.29
CA ALA A 44 -4.47 13.97 2.42
C ALA A 44 -4.52 12.91 3.54
N THR A 45 -5.63 12.19 3.64
CA THR A 45 -5.90 11.17 4.64
C THR A 45 -6.51 9.94 4.00
N VAL A 46 -6.47 8.80 4.69
CA VAL A 46 -7.12 7.56 4.23
C VAL A 46 -8.64 7.75 4.10
N GLY A 47 -9.23 8.67 4.88
CA GLY A 47 -10.65 9.00 4.82
C GLY A 47 -11.06 9.72 3.52
N ASP A 48 -10.10 10.31 2.80
CA ASP A 48 -10.35 10.96 1.51
C ASP A 48 -10.38 9.94 0.35
N LEU A 49 -10.14 8.65 0.62
CA LEU A 49 -10.14 7.60 -0.39
C LEU A 49 -11.55 7.01 -0.60
N GLY A 50 -12.26 7.53 -1.61
CA GLY A 50 -13.58 7.06 -1.99
C GLY A 50 -13.70 6.48 -3.40
N PRO A 51 -14.87 5.92 -3.76
CA PRO A 51 -15.15 5.34 -5.08
C PRO A 51 -14.99 6.32 -6.26
N GLU A 52 -15.14 7.62 -6.01
CA GLU A 52 -14.94 8.69 -7.00
C GLU A 52 -13.52 8.75 -7.58
N LEU A 53 -12.54 8.15 -6.90
CA LEU A 53 -11.16 8.04 -7.37
C LEU A 53 -10.91 6.83 -8.28
N VAL A 54 -11.94 6.02 -8.55
CA VAL A 54 -11.83 4.78 -9.32
C VAL A 54 -12.80 4.80 -10.49
N ASP A 55 -12.28 4.67 -11.71
CA ASP A 55 -13.10 4.37 -12.88
C ASP A 55 -13.49 2.88 -12.85
N LEU A 56 -14.79 2.61 -12.73
CA LEU A 56 -15.34 1.26 -12.70
C LEU A 56 -15.72 0.74 -14.10
N GLY A 57 -15.49 1.52 -15.17
CA GLY A 57 -15.60 1.07 -16.56
C GLY A 57 -17.02 0.70 -16.99
N GLY A 58 -18.00 1.55 -16.68
CA GLY A 58 -19.38 1.41 -17.18
C GLY A 58 -19.47 1.44 -18.71
#